data_AF-A0A2S8UHS2-F1
#
_entry.id   AF-A0A2S8UHS2-F1
#
_cell.length_a   1.000
_cell.length_b   1.000
_cell.length_c   1.000
_cell.angle_alpha   90.00
_cell.angle_beta   90.00
_cell.angle_gamma   90.00
#
_symmetry.space_group_name_H-M   'P 1'
#
loop_
_entity.id
_entity.type
_entity.pdbx_description
1 polymer ?
#
loop_
_entity_poly.entity_id
_entity_poly.type
_entity_poly.pdbx_seq_one_letter_code
_entity_poly.pdbx_strand_id
1 'polypeptide(L)'
;MGDYTLKNNKANRALRVGTNVVLILLILGAIQMFYDEDYTNDHLGWLFLVVFWMVKSISGFTISLKEGDKKSILIDLGLVLCSFYLFFVYSMKYFF
;
A
#
# COMPACT_ATOMS: atom_id res chain seq x y z
N MET A 1 28.35 12.18 -13.13
CA MET A 1 26.96 11.80 -13.48
C MET A 1 26.59 10.30 -13.31
N GLY A 2 27.53 9.35 -13.13
CA GLY A 2 27.21 7.91 -12.99
C GLY A 2 26.94 7.34 -11.58
N ASP A 3 27.43 7.96 -10.50
CA ASP A 3 27.36 7.38 -9.15
C ASP A 3 25.97 7.55 -8.47
N TYR A 4 25.36 8.72 -8.67
CA TYR A 4 23.98 9.09 -8.29
C TYR A 4 22.92 8.16 -8.91
N THR A 5 23.03 7.82 -10.20
CA THR A 5 22.09 6.92 -10.90
C THR A 5 22.20 5.49 -10.39
N LEU A 6 23.42 5.02 -10.11
CA LEU A 6 23.68 3.70 -9.53
C LEU A 6 23.14 3.58 -8.10
N LYS A 7 23.36 4.61 -7.27
CA LYS A 7 22.82 4.70 -5.90
C LYS A 7 21.29 4.73 -5.87
N ASN A 8 20.66 5.47 -6.79
CA ASN A 8 19.20 5.59 -6.84
C ASN A 8 18.53 4.28 -7.28
N ASN A 9 19.14 3.56 -8.25
CA ASN A 9 18.69 2.21 -8.64
C ASN A 9 18.73 1.25 -7.44
N LYS A 10 19.85 1.20 -6.71
CA LYS A 10 19.99 0.33 -5.54
C LYS A 10 18.97 0.66 -4.43
N ALA A 11 18.72 1.95 -4.19
CA ALA A 11 17.74 2.42 -3.22
C ALA A 11 16.29 2.07 -3.64
N ASN A 12 15.94 2.27 -4.91
CA ASN A 12 14.62 1.90 -5.45
C ASN A 12 14.41 0.38 -5.34
N ARG A 13 15.45 -0.42 -5.63
CA ARG A 13 15.39 -1.88 -5.49
C ARG A 13 15.16 -2.30 -4.04
N ALA A 14 15.87 -1.69 -3.09
CA ALA A 14 15.69 -1.97 -1.66
C ALA A 14 14.27 -1.57 -1.19
N LEU A 15 13.77 -0.40 -1.60
CA LEU A 15 12.39 0.04 -1.31
C LEU A 15 11.36 -0.93 -1.89
N ARG A 16 11.54 -1.41 -3.11
CA ARG A 16 10.62 -2.36 -3.76
C ARG A 16 10.58 -3.69 -3.03
N VAL A 17 11.73 -4.21 -2.61
CA VAL A 17 11.81 -5.45 -1.81
C VAL A 17 11.18 -5.25 -0.44
N GLY A 18 11.53 -4.18 0.28
CA GLY A 18 10.97 -3.89 1.60
C GLY A 18 9.44 -3.71 1.56
N THR A 19 8.94 -2.96 0.56
CA THR A 19 7.50 -2.79 0.36
C THR A 19 6.83 -4.13 0.08
N ASN A 20 7.39 -4.96 -0.80
CA ASN A 20 6.80 -6.28 -1.08
C ASN A 20 6.72 -7.18 0.16
N VAL A 21 7.73 -7.14 1.04
CA VAL A 21 7.69 -7.87 2.33
C VAL A 21 6.53 -7.37 3.20
N VAL A 22 6.39 -6.05 3.35
CA VAL A 22 5.27 -5.45 4.10
C VAL A 22 3.92 -5.83 3.50
N LEU A 23 3.79 -5.79 2.17
CA LEU A 23 2.56 -6.17 1.46
C LEU A 23 2.18 -7.63 1.70
N ILE A 24 3.15 -8.55 1.70
CA ILE A 24 2.90 -9.96 2.02
C ILE A 24 2.43 -10.10 3.47
N LEU A 25 3.07 -9.43 4.43
CA LEU A 25 2.67 -9.45 5.83
C LEU A 25 1.24 -8.92 6.04
N LEU A 26 0.86 -7.85 5.33
CA LEU A 26 -0.49 -7.30 5.39
C LEU A 26 -1.54 -8.26 4.82
N ILE A 27 -1.23 -8.97 3.72
CA ILE A 27 -2.13 -10.00 3.18
C ILE A 27 -2.27 -11.16 4.16
N LEU A 28 -1.17 -11.63 4.75
CA LEU A 28 -1.23 -12.70 5.76
C LEU A 28 -2.07 -12.28 6.97
N GLY A 29 -1.90 -11.06 7.46
CA GLY A 29 -2.72 -10.49 8.53
C GLY A 29 -4.21 -10.40 8.16
N ALA A 30 -4.52 -9.97 6.92
CA ALA A 30 -5.90 -9.94 6.45
C ALA A 30 -6.54 -11.35 6.41
N ILE A 31 -5.81 -12.34 5.88
CA ILE A 31 -6.28 -13.74 5.83
C ILE A 31 -6.47 -14.27 7.25
N GLN A 32 -5.54 -14.02 8.17
CA GLN A 32 -5.68 -14.45 9.56
C GLN A 32 -6.94 -13.90 10.21
N MET A 33 -7.28 -12.63 9.97
CA MET A 33 -8.48 -12.00 10.52
C MET A 33 -9.78 -12.51 9.89
N PHE A 34 -9.78 -12.84 8.59
CA PHE A 34 -10.98 -13.36 7.91
C PHE A 34 -11.27 -14.84 8.18
N TYR A 35 -10.26 -15.61 8.57
CA TYR A 35 -10.39 -17.04 8.86
C TYR A 35 -10.30 -17.35 10.36
N ASP A 36 -10.34 -16.32 11.20
CA ASP A 36 -10.49 -16.46 12.64
C ASP A 36 -11.90 -16.96 12.98
N GLU A 37 -12.06 -17.64 14.12
CA GLU A 37 -13.36 -18.20 14.54
C GLU A 37 -14.37 -17.10 14.91
N ASP A 38 -13.87 -15.93 15.32
CA ASP A 38 -14.69 -14.76 15.63
C ASP A 38 -14.85 -13.86 14.41
N TYR A 39 -15.97 -14.02 13.70
CA TYR A 39 -16.39 -13.18 12.58
C TYR A 39 -16.51 -11.68 12.91
N THR A 40 -16.50 -11.32 14.19
CA THR A 40 -16.36 -9.92 14.58
C THR A 40 -15.07 -9.36 13.99
N ASN A 41 -13.96 -10.11 13.96
CA ASN A 41 -12.64 -9.64 13.51
C ASN A 41 -12.50 -9.41 12.00
N ASP A 42 -13.50 -9.77 11.19
CA ASP A 42 -13.51 -9.51 9.74
C ASP A 42 -13.29 -8.02 9.41
N HIS A 43 -13.77 -7.14 10.29
CA HIS A 43 -13.60 -5.69 10.18
C HIS A 43 -12.12 -5.28 10.17
N LEU A 44 -11.27 -5.96 10.96
CA LEU A 44 -9.81 -5.77 10.95
C LEU A 44 -9.20 -6.29 9.65
N GLY A 45 -9.68 -7.42 9.13
CA GLY A 45 -9.25 -7.94 7.82
C GLY A 45 -9.45 -6.93 6.69
N TRP A 46 -10.60 -6.25 6.66
CA TRP A 46 -10.85 -5.14 5.74
C TRP A 46 -9.89 -3.97 5.95
N LEU A 47 -9.57 -3.63 7.21
CA LEU A 47 -8.59 -2.59 7.53
C LEU A 47 -7.19 -2.95 7.01
N PHE A 48 -6.74 -4.20 7.21
CA PHE A 48 -5.47 -4.70 6.65
C PHE A 48 -5.42 -4.55 5.12
N LEU A 49 -6.52 -4.83 4.42
CA LEU A 49 -6.61 -4.62 2.97
C LEU A 49 -6.52 -3.14 2.60
N VAL A 50 -7.23 -2.24 3.30
CA VAL A 50 -7.15 -0.79 3.03
C VAL A 50 -5.71 -0.27 3.22
N VAL A 51 -5.05 -0.68 4.30
CA VAL A 51 -3.64 -0.34 4.55
C VAL A 51 -2.72 -0.92 3.47
N PHE A 52 -2.96 -2.15 3.02
CA PHE A 52 -2.25 -2.76 1.90
C PHE A 52 -2.32 -1.91 0.63
N TRP A 53 -3.52 -1.48 0.25
CA TRP A 53 -3.73 -0.65 -0.94
C TRP A 53 -3.05 0.71 -0.81
N MET A 54 -3.08 1.31 0.39
CA MET A 54 -2.42 2.57 0.69
C MET A 54 -0.89 2.47 0.59
N VAL A 55 -0.28 1.47 1.24
CA VAL A 55 1.18 1.25 1.20
C VAL A 55 1.66 0.95 -0.22
N LYS A 56 0.93 0.09 -0.94
CA LYS A 56 1.23 -0.24 -2.35
C LYS A 56 1.21 1.01 -3.22
N SER A 57 0.20 1.83 -3.06
CA SER A 57 0.00 3.03 -3.85
C SER A 57 1.05 4.11 -3.58
N ILE A 58 1.35 4.42 -2.30
CA ILE A 58 2.36 5.42 -1.93
C ILE A 58 3.77 5.01 -2.39
N SER A 59 4.11 3.74 -2.20
CA SER A 59 5.42 3.19 -2.60
C SER A 59 5.58 3.18 -4.12
N GLY A 60 4.54 2.76 -4.86
CA GLY A 60 4.46 2.85 -6.32
C GLY A 60 4.63 4.28 -6.79
N PHE A 61 3.86 5.23 -6.23
CA PHE A 61 3.92 6.63 -6.59
C PHE A 61 5.32 7.23 -6.39
N THR A 62 5.98 6.89 -5.27
CA THR A 62 7.32 7.37 -4.95
C THR A 62 8.36 6.86 -5.96
N ILE A 63 8.26 5.58 -6.37
CA ILE A 63 9.15 5.00 -7.36
C ILE A 63 8.87 5.58 -8.75
N SER A 64 7.60 5.64 -9.16
CA SER A 64 7.16 6.15 -10.46
C SER A 64 7.52 7.63 -10.64
N LEU A 65 7.43 8.45 -9.59
CA LEU A 65 7.91 9.84 -9.61
C LEU A 65 9.42 9.94 -9.85
N LYS A 66 10.21 9.09 -9.19
CA LYS A 66 11.67 9.07 -9.35
C LYS A 66 12.11 8.55 -10.72
N GLU A 67 11.31 7.67 -11.32
CA GLU A 67 11.59 7.04 -12.63
C GLU A 67 10.95 7.81 -13.80
N GLY A 68 10.08 8.79 -13.51
CA GLY A 68 9.42 9.62 -14.53
C GLY A 68 8.29 8.90 -15.30
N ASP A 69 7.78 7.79 -14.78
CA ASP A 69 6.71 7.02 -15.41
C ASP A 69 5.33 7.64 -15.16
N LYS A 70 4.93 8.51 -16.10
CA LYS A 70 3.66 9.24 -16.05
C LYS A 70 2.42 8.36 -15.98
N LYS A 71 2.45 7.13 -16.52
CA LYS A 71 1.28 6.23 -16.50
C LYS A 71 1.07 5.63 -15.12
N SER A 72 2.14 5.12 -14.52
CA SER A 72 2.10 4.52 -13.19
C SER A 72 1.74 5.55 -12.12
N ILE A 73 2.23 6.79 -12.24
CA ILE A 73 1.85 7.92 -11.37
C ILE A 73 0.33 8.13 -11.30
N LEU A 74 -0.36 8.12 -12.45
CA LEU A 74 -1.82 8.35 -12.49
C LEU A 74 -2.61 7.22 -11.85
N ILE A 75 -2.20 5.97 -12.10
CA ILE A 75 -2.80 4.78 -11.50
C ILE A 75 -2.61 4.82 -9.98
N ASP A 76 -1.38 5.07 -9.54
CA ASP A 76 -1.06 5.13 -8.11
C ASP A 76 -1.83 6.25 -7.42
N LEU A 77 -1.92 7.44 -8.02
CA LEU A 77 -2.69 8.56 -7.46
C LEU A 77 -4.18 8.22 -7.31
N GLY A 78 -4.79 7.61 -8.33
CA GLY A 78 -6.18 7.16 -8.25
C GLY A 78 -6.38 6.12 -7.13
N LEU A 79 -5.40 5.24 -6.94
CA LEU A 79 -5.41 4.23 -5.89
C LEU A 79 -5.27 4.84 -4.49
N VAL A 80 -4.44 5.89 -4.31
CA VAL A 80 -4.34 6.65 -3.04
C VAL A 80 -5.70 7.24 -2.70
N LEU A 81 -6.31 7.97 -3.64
CA LEU A 81 -7.58 8.66 -3.42
C LEU A 81 -8.71 7.68 -3.09
N CYS A 82 -8.78 6.55 -3.81
CA CYS A 82 -9.75 5.50 -3.55
C CYS A 82 -9.55 4.87 -2.16
N SER A 83 -8.30 4.54 -1.80
CA SER A 83 -7.97 3.96 -0.49
C SER A 83 -8.30 4.92 0.65
N PHE A 84 -7.99 6.21 0.47
CA PHE A 84 -8.30 7.25 1.45
C PHE A 84 -9.80 7.47 1.61
N TYR A 85 -10.56 7.46 0.51
CA TYR A 85 -12.01 7.55 0.55
C TYR A 85 -12.63 6.37 1.30
N LEU A 86 -12.20 5.13 0.99
CA LEU A 86 -12.66 3.94 1.70
C LEU A 86 -12.33 4.00 3.18
N PHE A 87 -11.11 4.43 3.52
CA PHE A 87 -10.69 4.63 4.92
C PHE A 87 -11.56 5.67 5.64
N PHE A 88 -11.87 6.79 4.98
CA PHE A 88 -12.72 7.84 5.52
C PHE A 88 -14.16 7.34 5.76
N VAL A 89 -14.77 6.68 4.76
CA VAL A 89 -16.11 6.09 4.89
C VAL A 89 -16.17 5.07 6.01
N TYR A 90 -15.14 4.22 6.12
CA TYR A 90 -15.04 3.25 7.19
C TYR A 90 -14.95 3.96 8.55
N SER A 91 -14.05 4.93 8.68
CA SER A 91 -13.89 5.70 9.91
C SER A 91 -15.18 6.37 10.35
N MET A 92 -15.94 6.96 9.43
CA MET A 92 -17.24 7.57 9.72
C MET A 92 -18.28 6.57 10.23
N LYS A 93 -18.21 5.29 9.85
CA LYS A 93 -19.14 4.25 10.31
C LYS A 93 -18.84 3.73 11.72
N TYR A 94 -17.57 3.76 12.14
CA TYR A 94 -17.13 3.16 13.41
C TYR A 94 -16.79 4.19 14.49
N PHE A 95 -16.53 5.45 14.14
CA PHE A 95 -16.14 6.51 15.10
C PHE A 95 -17.19 7.64 15.27
N PHE A 96 -18.17 7.76 14.39
CA PHE A 96 -19.24 8.77 14.43
C PHE A 96 -20.62 8.10 14.37
#